data_AF-D4JA97-F1
#
_entry.id   AF-D4JA97-F1
#
_cell.length_a   1.000
_cell.length_b   1.000
_cell.length_c   1.000
_cell.angle_alpha   90.00
_cell.angle_beta   90.00
_cell.angle_gamma   90.00
#
_symmetry.space_group_name_H-M   'P 1'
#
loop_
_entity.id
_entity.type
_entity.pdbx_description
1 polymer ?
#
loop_
_entity_poly.entity_id
_entity_poly.type
_entity_poly.pdbx_seq_one_letter_code
_entity_poly.pdbx_strand_id
1 'polypeptide(L)'
;MEEFDTSNLAWIFYKLFYGIDKDVAENKIRNYVEIDFGNRTIDMSGDTDYNFGMGWSHSIREKYENYLEKVPSEYEKLYNTRLGRCVKLYKSVLNISLMPQTGNLQSIKKGIGNDRLDTFIWALDSYYMDETSLLFNNSSFNNTSYLKEYLDLFRTENREETIYNYCYKIYGIESHELVDELIMHGKEAIDSPEKVIAYMNYAYRFWCQKLAYIKKRMEYNIDILTDKEQTIIKQSVKEAEDELDKWFET
;
A
#
# COMPACT_ATOMS: atom_id res chain seq x y z
N MET A 1 13.38 -16.33 0.67
CA MET A 1 13.59 -15.10 -0.12
C MET A 1 13.13 -13.98 0.79
N GLU A 2 13.98 -13.01 1.10
CA GLU A 2 13.67 -11.93 2.05
C GLU A 2 12.54 -11.05 1.49
N GLU A 3 11.55 -10.73 2.32
CA GLU A 3 10.42 -9.87 1.96
C GLU A 3 10.88 -8.42 1.88
N PHE A 4 10.49 -7.69 0.82
CA PHE A 4 11.02 -6.34 0.59
C PHE A 4 10.59 -5.34 1.68
N ASP A 5 9.35 -5.45 2.16
CA ASP A 5 8.73 -4.61 3.18
C ASP A 5 9.33 -4.79 4.59
N THR A 6 10.22 -5.76 4.77
CA THR A 6 11.00 -5.95 6.02
C THR A 6 12.51 -5.79 5.83
N SER A 7 12.95 -5.41 4.62
CA SER A 7 14.36 -5.16 4.29
C SER A 7 14.92 -3.93 5.04
N ASN A 8 16.25 -3.83 5.11
CA ASN A 8 16.91 -2.65 5.68
C ASN A 8 16.44 -1.34 5.02
N LEU A 9 16.24 -1.33 3.69
CA LEU A 9 15.73 -0.16 2.97
C LEU A 9 14.30 0.20 3.41
N ALA A 10 13.44 -0.80 3.64
CA ALA A 10 12.08 -0.56 4.11
C ALA A 10 12.06 0.09 5.50
N TRP A 11 12.91 -0.36 6.43
CA TRP A 11 13.00 0.25 7.76
C TRP A 11 13.53 1.69 7.73
N ILE A 12 14.54 1.98 6.89
CA ILE A 12 15.00 3.35 6.64
C ILE A 12 13.83 4.21 6.14
N PHE A 13 13.07 3.68 5.19
CA PHE A 13 11.90 4.35 4.64
C PHE A 13 10.82 4.61 5.70
N TYR A 14 10.49 3.65 6.56
CA TYR A 14 9.46 3.85 7.59
C TYR A 14 9.84 4.91 8.61
N LYS A 15 11.12 4.95 9.06
CA LYS A 15 11.62 6.02 9.92
C LYS A 15 11.37 7.41 9.29
N LEU A 16 11.74 7.56 8.03
CA LEU A 16 11.55 8.79 7.27
C LEU A 16 10.06 9.14 7.09
N PHE A 17 9.27 8.20 6.58
CA PHE A 17 7.89 8.43 6.15
C PHE A 17 6.97 8.77 7.32
N TYR A 18 7.13 8.06 8.43
CA TYR A 18 6.29 8.22 9.62
C TYR A 18 6.92 9.14 10.67
N GLY A 19 8.19 9.53 10.51
CA GLY A 19 8.90 10.34 11.51
C GLY A 19 9.20 9.55 12.78
N ILE A 20 9.56 8.28 12.63
CA ILE A 20 9.78 7.36 13.74
C ILE A 20 11.26 7.32 14.08
N ASP A 21 11.62 7.90 15.22
CA ASP A 21 12.94 7.79 15.84
C ASP A 21 12.89 6.72 16.95
N LYS A 22 12.70 5.47 16.55
CA LYS A 22 12.66 4.30 17.44
C LYS A 22 13.44 3.15 16.82
N ASP A 23 14.01 2.33 17.68
CA ASP A 23 14.67 1.10 17.28
C ASP A 23 13.67 0.07 16.75
N VAL A 24 14.11 -0.71 15.76
CA VAL A 24 13.36 -1.85 15.24
C VAL A 24 13.55 -3.02 16.20
N ALA A 25 12.45 -3.53 16.74
CA ALA A 25 12.43 -4.71 17.59
C ALA A 25 12.18 -5.98 16.75
N GLU A 26 12.57 -7.12 17.29
CA GLU A 26 12.32 -8.43 16.69
C GLU A 26 11.53 -9.31 17.67
N ASN A 27 10.53 -10.01 17.15
CA ASN A 27 9.82 -11.07 17.88
C ASN A 27 9.77 -12.35 17.02
N LYS A 28 9.13 -13.41 17.53
CA LYS A 28 9.03 -14.69 16.81
C LYS A 28 8.26 -14.62 15.48
N ILE A 29 7.54 -13.53 15.24
CA ILE A 29 6.69 -13.35 14.05
C ILE A 29 7.48 -12.62 12.97
N ARG A 30 7.94 -11.39 13.25
CA ARG A 30 8.69 -10.53 12.32
C ARG A 30 9.23 -9.27 13.02
N ASN A 31 10.15 -8.57 12.38
CA ASN A 31 10.62 -7.25 12.81
C ASN A 31 9.47 -6.24 12.90
N TYR A 32 9.48 -5.35 13.88
CA TYR A 32 8.42 -4.35 14.10
C TYR A 32 8.94 -3.07 14.72
N VAL A 33 8.09 -2.05 14.68
CA VAL A 33 8.25 -0.84 15.48
C VAL A 33 6.97 -0.59 16.28
N GLU A 34 7.13 -0.22 17.54
CA GLU A 34 6.03 0.17 18.41
C GLU A 34 5.62 1.62 18.13
N ILE A 35 4.41 1.83 17.64
CA ILE A 35 3.85 3.17 17.44
C ILE A 35 2.87 3.48 18.56
N ASP A 36 3.09 4.63 19.22
CA ASP A 36 2.19 5.14 20.24
C ASP A 36 1.17 6.08 19.59
N PHE A 37 -0.11 5.72 19.69
CA PHE A 37 -1.24 6.52 19.23
C PHE A 37 -1.88 7.34 20.37
N GLY A 38 -1.22 7.43 21.53
CA GLY A 38 -1.60 8.20 22.72
C GLY A 38 -2.45 7.40 23.72
N ASN A 39 -3.44 6.68 23.24
CA ASN A 39 -4.28 5.79 24.05
C ASN A 39 -3.84 4.32 23.97
N ARG A 40 -2.96 3.97 23.02
CA ARG A 40 -2.53 2.61 22.76
C ARG A 40 -1.20 2.56 22.02
N THR A 41 -0.37 1.58 22.38
CA THR A 41 0.81 1.19 21.61
C THR A 41 0.49 0.02 20.71
N ILE A 42 0.93 0.08 19.46
CA ILE A 42 0.67 -0.93 18.42
C ILE A 42 1.98 -1.34 17.76
N ASP A 43 2.18 -2.65 17.68
CA ASP A 43 3.29 -3.26 16.93
C ASP A 43 2.98 -3.21 15.44
N MET A 44 3.73 -2.40 14.71
CA MET A 44 3.56 -2.17 13.29
C MET A 44 4.72 -2.79 12.52
N SER A 45 4.43 -3.42 11.41
CA SER A 45 5.44 -3.95 10.51
C SER A 45 5.08 -3.70 9.05
N GLY A 46 5.99 -3.96 8.14
CA GLY A 46 5.80 -3.68 6.71
C GLY A 46 4.59 -4.40 6.11
N ASP A 47 4.06 -3.84 5.04
CA ASP A 47 3.16 -4.50 4.11
C ASP A 47 3.47 -3.98 2.71
N THR A 48 3.27 -4.82 1.70
CA THR A 48 3.37 -4.40 0.32
C THR A 48 2.01 -3.91 -0.16
N ASP A 49 1.92 -2.64 -0.58
CA ASP A 49 0.65 -1.98 -0.91
C ASP A 49 -0.07 -2.65 -2.08
N TYR A 50 0.56 -2.67 -3.26
CA TYR A 50 0.08 -3.38 -4.44
C TYR A 50 0.91 -4.63 -4.70
N ASN A 51 0.27 -5.79 -4.78
CA ASN A 51 0.96 -7.03 -5.12
C ASN A 51 1.13 -7.16 -6.64
N PHE A 52 2.36 -7.00 -7.14
CA PHE A 52 2.75 -7.26 -8.54
C PHE A 52 3.96 -8.22 -8.61
N GLY A 53 4.22 -8.97 -7.54
CA GLY A 53 5.37 -9.89 -7.46
C GLY A 53 5.19 -11.17 -8.29
N MET A 54 6.22 -12.02 -8.35
CA MET A 54 6.09 -13.34 -8.99
C MET A 54 5.12 -14.28 -8.25
N GLY A 55 4.87 -14.00 -6.96
CA GLY A 55 3.84 -14.64 -6.14
C GLY A 55 2.50 -13.90 -6.11
N TRP A 56 2.35 -12.81 -6.88
CA TRP A 56 1.04 -12.27 -7.25
C TRP A 56 0.27 -13.45 -7.78
N SER A 57 -0.71 -13.91 -6.98
CA SER A 57 -1.24 -15.27 -7.02
C SER A 57 -1.28 -15.75 -8.45
N HIS A 58 -0.75 -16.94 -8.76
CA HIS A 58 -0.68 -17.46 -10.13
C HIS A 58 -1.99 -17.15 -10.90
N SER A 59 -3.12 -17.28 -10.21
CA SER A 59 -4.45 -16.88 -10.67
C SER A 59 -4.66 -15.42 -11.12
N ILE A 60 -4.14 -14.37 -10.46
CA ILE A 60 -4.32 -12.98 -10.93
C ILE A 60 -3.41 -12.71 -12.12
N ARG A 61 -2.12 -13.05 -12.01
CA ARG A 61 -1.16 -12.79 -13.09
C ARG A 61 -1.58 -13.52 -14.35
N GLU A 62 -1.87 -14.81 -14.23
CA GLU A 62 -2.37 -15.65 -15.32
C GLU A 62 -3.73 -15.14 -15.83
N LYS A 63 -4.63 -14.68 -14.94
CA LYS A 63 -5.89 -14.05 -15.38
C LYS A 63 -5.64 -12.80 -16.23
N TYR A 64 -4.66 -11.97 -15.88
CA TYR A 64 -4.36 -10.76 -16.62
C TYR A 64 -3.60 -11.06 -17.91
N GLU A 65 -2.64 -11.98 -17.88
CA GLU A 65 -1.97 -12.50 -19.07
C GLU A 65 -2.98 -13.15 -20.04
N ASN A 66 -3.97 -13.90 -19.54
CA ASN A 66 -5.09 -14.42 -20.33
C ASN A 66 -5.98 -13.30 -20.90
N TYR A 67 -6.09 -12.15 -20.23
CA TYR A 67 -6.72 -10.97 -20.83
C TYR A 67 -5.83 -10.36 -21.91
N LEU A 68 -4.50 -10.38 -21.77
CA LEU A 68 -3.57 -9.92 -22.82
C LEU A 68 -3.71 -10.69 -24.12
N GLU A 69 -3.94 -12.01 -24.06
CA GLU A 69 -4.23 -12.81 -25.26
C GLU A 69 -5.49 -12.33 -26.02
N LYS A 70 -6.37 -11.59 -25.35
CA LYS A 70 -7.60 -11.00 -25.91
C LYS A 70 -7.43 -9.52 -26.28
N VAL A 71 -6.29 -8.91 -25.97
CA VAL A 71 -6.00 -7.51 -26.27
C VAL A 71 -5.65 -7.37 -27.75
N PRO A 72 -6.21 -6.38 -28.47
CA PRO A 72 -5.78 -6.08 -29.83
C PRO A 72 -4.28 -5.78 -29.88
N SER A 73 -3.55 -6.29 -30.87
CA SER A 73 -2.09 -6.23 -30.95
C SER A 73 -1.50 -4.82 -30.83
N GLU A 74 -2.25 -3.79 -31.23
CA GLU A 74 -1.89 -2.37 -31.09
C GLU A 74 -1.75 -1.90 -29.61
N TYR A 75 -2.40 -2.57 -28.65
CA TYR A 75 -2.30 -2.25 -27.23
C TYR A 75 -1.36 -3.19 -26.47
N GLU A 76 -1.03 -4.37 -27.00
CA GLU A 76 -0.20 -5.37 -26.31
C GLU A 76 1.12 -4.80 -25.78
N LYS A 77 1.81 -3.97 -26.59
CA LYS A 77 3.04 -3.28 -26.19
C LYS A 77 2.82 -2.39 -24.97
N LEU A 78 1.73 -1.62 -24.96
CA LEU A 78 1.39 -0.72 -23.85
C LEU A 78 1.15 -1.50 -22.55
N TYR A 79 0.39 -2.60 -22.63
CA TYR A 79 0.14 -3.46 -21.46
C TYR A 79 1.43 -4.04 -20.90
N ASN A 80 2.24 -4.68 -21.74
CA ASN A 80 3.49 -5.32 -21.31
C ASN A 80 4.46 -4.30 -20.70
N THR A 81 4.57 -3.11 -21.30
CA THR A 81 5.40 -2.03 -20.75
C THR A 81 4.89 -1.60 -19.37
N ARG A 82 3.59 -1.34 -19.21
CA ARG A 82 3.00 -0.92 -17.91
C ARG A 82 3.12 -2.00 -16.85
N LEU A 83 2.85 -3.26 -17.20
CA LEU A 83 2.99 -4.38 -16.28
C LEU A 83 4.45 -4.55 -15.84
N GLY A 84 5.40 -4.46 -16.78
CA GLY A 84 6.83 -4.49 -16.47
C GLY A 84 7.24 -3.40 -15.48
N ARG A 85 6.68 -2.19 -15.61
CA ARG A 85 6.90 -1.09 -14.66
C ARG A 85 6.30 -1.38 -13.29
N CYS A 86 5.07 -1.89 -13.23
CA CYS A 86 4.45 -2.32 -11.98
C CYS A 86 5.32 -3.35 -11.24
N VAL A 87 5.88 -4.33 -11.96
CA VAL A 87 6.79 -5.34 -11.40
C VAL A 87 8.07 -4.72 -10.85
N LYS A 88 8.62 -3.68 -11.48
CA LYS A 88 9.79 -2.97 -10.95
C LYS A 88 9.46 -2.17 -9.69
N LEU A 89 8.32 -1.47 -9.69
CA LEU A 89 7.87 -0.66 -8.56
C LEU A 89 7.36 -1.51 -7.38
N TYR A 90 7.04 -2.79 -7.62
CA TYR A 90 6.64 -3.76 -6.60
C TYR A 90 7.58 -3.80 -5.39
N LYS A 91 8.90 -3.76 -5.64
CA LYS A 91 9.96 -3.75 -4.61
C LYS A 91 10.59 -2.36 -4.49
N SER A 92 9.76 -1.34 -4.32
CA SER A 92 10.20 0.04 -4.14
C SER A 92 9.60 0.68 -2.90
N VAL A 93 10.24 1.73 -2.41
CA VAL A 93 9.75 2.56 -1.29
C VAL A 93 8.39 3.20 -1.55
N LEU A 94 7.93 3.24 -2.82
CA LEU A 94 6.60 3.74 -3.16
C LEU A 94 5.49 2.72 -2.89
N ASN A 95 5.82 1.44 -2.71
CA ASN A 95 4.85 0.35 -2.66
C ASN A 95 4.84 -0.42 -1.34
N ILE A 96 5.29 0.23 -0.26
CA ILE A 96 5.30 -0.34 1.09
C ILE A 96 4.76 0.64 2.11
N SER A 97 4.01 0.14 3.09
CA SER A 97 3.50 0.92 4.22
C SER A 97 3.55 0.08 5.50
N LEU A 98 3.40 0.73 6.66
CA LEU A 98 3.24 0.01 7.92
C LEU A 98 1.79 -0.46 8.11
N MET A 99 1.64 -1.67 8.65
CA MET A 99 0.37 -2.30 9.02
C MET A 99 0.54 -3.00 10.38
N PRO A 100 -0.50 -3.08 11.24
CA PRO A 100 -0.38 -3.77 12.53
C PRO A 100 -0.05 -5.25 12.35
N GLN A 101 0.77 -5.80 13.24
CA GLN A 101 1.08 -7.23 13.29
C GLN A 101 -0.10 -8.05 13.80
N THR A 102 -0.85 -7.51 14.77
CA THR A 102 -2.00 -8.17 15.39
C THR A 102 -3.29 -7.75 14.67
N GLY A 103 -4.29 -8.63 14.63
CA GLY A 103 -5.55 -8.39 13.92
C GLY A 103 -5.62 -9.01 12.52
N ASN A 104 -4.49 -9.51 11.99
CA ASN A 104 -4.40 -10.27 10.74
C ASN A 104 -4.91 -9.53 9.49
N LEU A 105 -4.68 -8.21 9.42
CA LEU A 105 -5.10 -7.37 8.30
C LEU A 105 -4.53 -7.81 6.95
N GLN A 106 -3.31 -8.35 6.93
CA GLN A 106 -2.69 -8.86 5.71
C GLN A 106 -3.50 -10.02 5.12
N SER A 107 -3.95 -10.97 5.94
CA SER A 107 -4.81 -12.06 5.46
C SER A 107 -6.20 -11.57 5.06
N ILE A 108 -6.72 -10.52 5.70
CA ILE A 108 -8.00 -9.91 5.35
C ILE A 108 -7.90 -9.25 3.96
N LYS A 109 -6.85 -8.45 3.73
CA LYS A 109 -6.55 -7.82 2.44
C LYS A 109 -6.47 -8.87 1.32
N LYS A 110 -5.78 -9.97 1.58
CA LYS A 110 -5.73 -11.14 0.67
C LYS A 110 -7.10 -11.79 0.48
N GLY A 111 -7.88 -11.96 1.54
CA GLY A 111 -9.18 -12.64 1.51
C GLY A 111 -10.29 -11.86 0.79
N ILE A 112 -10.28 -10.52 0.87
CA ILE A 112 -11.35 -9.69 0.27
C ILE A 112 -11.04 -9.35 -1.18
N GLY A 113 -9.78 -9.00 -1.48
CA GLY A 113 -9.40 -8.44 -2.78
C GLY A 113 -8.22 -9.14 -3.45
N ASN A 114 -7.69 -10.21 -2.85
CA ASN A 114 -6.47 -10.88 -3.31
C ASN A 114 -5.30 -9.89 -3.48
N ASP A 115 -5.05 -9.13 -2.41
CA ASP A 115 -4.01 -8.10 -2.27
C ASP A 115 -4.20 -6.83 -3.11
N ARG A 116 -5.41 -6.60 -3.63
CA ARG A 116 -5.82 -5.33 -4.23
C ARG A 116 -5.96 -4.23 -3.17
N LEU A 117 -5.12 -3.19 -3.26
CA LEU A 117 -5.18 -2.05 -2.34
C LEU A 117 -6.49 -1.27 -2.46
N ASP A 118 -6.96 -1.04 -3.69
CA ASP A 118 -8.21 -0.34 -3.97
C ASP A 118 -9.43 -1.04 -3.33
N THR A 119 -9.52 -2.37 -3.46
CA THR A 119 -10.55 -3.16 -2.77
C THR A 119 -10.40 -3.10 -1.24
N PHE A 120 -9.18 -3.05 -0.71
CA PHE A 120 -8.95 -2.90 0.73
C PHE A 120 -9.39 -1.53 1.25
N ILE A 121 -9.10 -0.44 0.53
CA ILE A 121 -9.54 0.92 0.85
C ILE A 121 -11.07 1.00 0.81
N TRP A 122 -11.72 0.40 -0.19
CA TRP A 122 -13.19 0.31 -0.22
C TRP A 122 -13.77 -0.44 1.00
N ALA A 123 -13.13 -1.54 1.42
CA ALA A 123 -13.58 -2.29 2.59
C ALA A 123 -13.41 -1.50 3.91
N LEU A 124 -12.37 -0.67 4.01
CA LEU A 124 -12.16 0.27 5.12
C LEU A 124 -13.23 1.37 5.13
N ASP A 125 -13.49 2.00 3.98
CA ASP A 125 -14.55 2.99 3.83
C ASP A 125 -15.92 2.43 4.26
N SER A 126 -16.24 1.24 3.77
CA SER A 126 -17.50 0.55 4.13
C SER A 126 -17.61 0.23 5.63
N TYR A 127 -16.49 -0.01 6.31
CA TYR A 127 -16.45 -0.17 7.76
C TYR A 127 -16.70 1.15 8.50
N TYR A 128 -16.07 2.24 8.07
CA TYR A 128 -16.20 3.54 8.72
C TYR A 128 -17.58 4.19 8.50
N MET A 129 -18.24 3.88 7.39
CA MET A 129 -19.62 4.29 7.10
C MET A 129 -20.68 3.42 7.81
N ASP A 130 -20.24 2.42 8.58
CA ASP A 130 -21.09 1.44 9.28
C ASP A 130 -21.99 0.61 8.33
N GLU A 131 -21.56 0.39 7.08
CA GLU A 131 -22.35 -0.30 6.05
C GLU A 131 -22.10 -1.81 6.05
N THR A 132 -20.84 -2.23 6.03
CA THR A 132 -20.47 -3.66 5.99
C THR A 132 -19.19 -3.93 6.78
N SER A 133 -19.05 -5.16 7.28
CA SER A 133 -17.90 -5.57 8.10
C SER A 133 -17.05 -6.65 7.42
N LEU A 134 -16.81 -6.50 6.11
CA LEU A 134 -16.01 -7.45 5.32
C LEU A 134 -14.63 -7.71 5.95
N LEU A 135 -14.08 -6.70 6.61
CA LEU A 135 -12.81 -6.76 7.33
C LEU A 135 -12.76 -7.85 8.41
N PHE A 136 -13.90 -8.25 8.98
CA PHE A 136 -13.93 -9.22 10.09
C PHE A 136 -14.20 -10.66 9.64
N ASN A 137 -14.52 -10.89 8.36
CA ASN A 137 -14.95 -12.21 7.86
C ASN A 137 -13.89 -13.31 8.05
N ASN A 138 -12.60 -12.93 8.14
CA ASN A 138 -11.48 -13.86 8.31
C ASN A 138 -10.75 -13.68 9.66
N SER A 139 -11.39 -13.03 10.64
CA SER A 139 -10.78 -12.75 11.95
C SER A 139 -11.32 -13.66 13.06
N SER A 140 -10.43 -14.12 13.96
CA SER A 140 -10.86 -14.72 15.23
C SER A 140 -11.41 -13.63 16.16
N PHE A 141 -12.24 -13.99 17.14
CA PHE A 141 -12.85 -13.03 18.07
C PHE A 141 -11.85 -12.04 18.70
N ASN A 142 -10.71 -12.54 19.19
CA ASN A 142 -9.66 -11.70 19.78
C ASN A 142 -9.02 -10.76 18.75
N ASN A 143 -8.81 -11.23 17.51
CA ASN A 143 -8.30 -10.40 16.42
C ASN A 143 -9.31 -9.34 15.97
N THR A 144 -10.61 -9.66 15.99
CA THR A 144 -11.68 -8.71 15.69
C THR A 144 -11.67 -7.53 16.66
N SER A 145 -11.56 -7.80 17.98
CA SER A 145 -11.51 -6.76 19.00
C SER A 145 -10.30 -5.85 18.79
N TYR A 146 -9.11 -6.44 18.62
CA TYR A 146 -7.89 -5.68 18.37
C TYR A 146 -8.00 -4.83 17.10
N LEU A 147 -8.55 -5.40 16.03
CA LEU A 147 -8.67 -4.72 14.75
C LEU A 147 -9.61 -3.52 14.84
N LYS A 148 -10.76 -3.66 15.51
CA LYS A 148 -11.66 -2.53 15.77
C LYS A 148 -10.95 -1.43 16.53
N GLU A 149 -10.26 -1.79 17.61
CA GLU A 149 -9.50 -0.84 18.42
C GLU A 149 -8.43 -0.11 17.60
N TYR A 150 -7.74 -0.79 16.67
CA TYR A 150 -6.79 -0.17 15.76
C TYR A 150 -7.46 0.79 14.77
N LEU A 151 -8.52 0.35 14.08
CA LEU A 151 -9.22 1.16 13.08
C LEU A 151 -9.90 2.38 13.73
N ASP A 152 -10.39 2.23 14.96
CA ASP A 152 -11.04 3.32 15.70
C ASP A 152 -10.07 4.45 16.07
N LEU A 153 -8.75 4.22 16.02
CA LEU A 153 -7.74 5.28 16.19
C LEU A 153 -7.74 6.31 15.05
N PHE A 154 -8.33 5.97 13.91
CA PHE A 154 -8.43 6.86 12.76
C PHE A 154 -9.77 7.58 12.68
N ARG A 155 -10.75 7.23 13.53
CA ARG A 155 -12.07 7.86 13.54
C ARG A 155 -11.97 9.34 13.81
N THR A 156 -12.74 10.10 13.05
CA THR A 156 -12.90 11.55 13.13
C THR A 156 -14.32 11.88 13.60
N GLU A 157 -14.56 13.12 14.02
CA GLU A 157 -15.91 13.57 14.40
C GLU A 157 -16.90 13.47 13.23
N ASN A 158 -16.41 13.71 12.00
CA ASN A 158 -17.15 13.42 10.78
C ASN A 158 -16.70 12.07 10.22
N ARG A 159 -17.56 11.05 10.26
CA ARG A 159 -17.24 9.71 9.74
C ARG A 159 -16.81 9.69 8.26
N GLU A 160 -17.30 10.62 7.45
CA GLU A 160 -16.94 10.72 6.03
C GLU A 160 -15.46 11.11 5.86
N GLU A 161 -14.88 11.80 6.86
CA GLU A 161 -13.47 12.19 6.87
C GLU A 161 -12.52 11.07 7.35
N THR A 162 -13.08 9.99 7.93
CA THR A 162 -12.28 8.96 8.59
C THR A 162 -11.42 8.18 7.60
N ILE A 163 -11.96 7.85 6.41
CA ILE A 163 -11.19 7.13 5.39
C ILE A 163 -10.03 7.97 4.85
N TYR A 164 -10.26 9.26 4.61
CA TYR A 164 -9.20 10.17 4.17
C TYR A 164 -8.11 10.31 5.24
N ASN A 165 -8.48 10.39 6.52
CA ASN A 165 -7.52 10.39 7.62
C ASN A 165 -6.67 9.10 7.65
N TYR A 166 -7.30 7.92 7.50
CA TYR A 166 -6.56 6.66 7.40
C TYR A 166 -5.59 6.65 6.21
N CYS A 167 -6.07 7.00 5.02
CA CYS A 167 -5.28 7.02 3.79
C CYS A 167 -4.12 8.02 3.87
N TYR A 168 -4.33 9.19 4.46
CA TYR A 168 -3.28 10.17 4.72
C TYR A 168 -2.23 9.62 5.70
N LYS A 169 -2.64 9.09 6.85
CA LYS A 169 -1.72 8.63 7.89
C LYS A 169 -0.92 7.40 7.49
N ILE A 170 -1.54 6.43 6.82
CA ILE A 170 -0.92 5.14 6.49
C ILE A 170 -0.22 5.16 5.13
N TYR A 171 -0.85 5.77 4.13
CA TYR A 171 -0.36 5.73 2.75
C TYR A 171 0.18 7.08 2.25
N GLY A 172 -0.02 8.17 3.01
CA GLY A 172 0.42 9.50 2.60
C GLY A 172 -0.51 10.17 1.59
N ILE A 173 -1.70 9.63 1.34
CA ILE A 173 -2.63 10.14 0.32
C ILE A 173 -3.32 11.42 0.79
N GLU A 174 -2.91 12.56 0.23
CA GLU A 174 -3.48 13.88 0.53
C GLU A 174 -4.70 14.22 -0.36
N SER A 175 -4.89 13.54 -1.49
CA SER A 175 -5.99 13.81 -2.42
C SER A 175 -7.23 12.98 -2.09
N HIS A 176 -8.32 13.66 -1.70
CA HIS A 176 -9.62 13.02 -1.49
C HIS A 176 -10.15 12.40 -2.80
N GLU A 177 -9.97 13.10 -3.93
CA GLU A 177 -10.35 12.60 -5.26
C GLU A 177 -9.72 11.24 -5.56
N LEU A 178 -8.43 11.06 -5.27
CA LEU A 178 -7.76 9.79 -5.47
C LEU A 178 -8.33 8.70 -4.55
N VAL A 179 -8.63 9.04 -3.29
CA VAL A 179 -9.26 8.08 -2.36
C VAL A 179 -10.65 7.67 -2.87
N ASP A 180 -11.46 8.61 -3.33
CA ASP A 180 -12.80 8.35 -3.87
C ASP A 180 -12.76 7.43 -5.10
N GLU A 181 -11.81 7.67 -6.00
CA GLU A 181 -11.60 6.80 -7.15
C GLU A 181 -11.15 5.39 -6.75
N LEU A 182 -10.22 5.26 -5.79
CA LEU A 182 -9.79 3.96 -5.27
C LEU A 182 -10.96 3.21 -4.64
N ILE A 183 -11.83 3.90 -3.89
CA ILE A 183 -13.06 3.32 -3.33
C ILE A 183 -14.00 2.86 -4.44
N MET A 184 -14.23 3.70 -5.46
CA MET A 184 -15.11 3.38 -6.58
C MET A 184 -14.63 2.16 -7.36
N HIS A 185 -13.33 2.09 -7.68
CA HIS A 185 -12.75 0.97 -8.43
C HIS A 185 -12.53 -0.29 -7.59
N GLY A 186 -12.34 -0.14 -6.28
CA GLY A 186 -12.25 -1.24 -5.34
C GLY A 186 -13.50 -2.13 -5.32
N LYS A 187 -14.67 -1.56 -5.66
CA LYS A 187 -15.96 -2.26 -5.81
C LYS A 187 -16.05 -3.11 -7.07
N GLU A 188 -15.25 -2.79 -8.09
CA GLU A 188 -15.38 -3.39 -9.42
C GLU A 188 -14.54 -4.65 -9.57
N ALA A 189 -15.07 -5.64 -10.30
CA ALA A 189 -14.29 -6.78 -10.75
C ALA A 189 -13.34 -6.36 -11.87
N ILE A 190 -12.12 -6.92 -11.85
CA ILE A 190 -11.20 -6.82 -12.98
C ILE A 190 -11.49 -8.00 -13.91
N ASP A 191 -12.34 -7.77 -14.90
CA ASP A 191 -12.95 -8.81 -15.75
C ASP A 191 -12.63 -8.65 -17.25
N SER A 192 -11.90 -7.60 -17.60
CA SER A 192 -11.58 -7.19 -18.97
C SER A 192 -10.19 -6.57 -19.03
N PRO A 193 -9.55 -6.54 -20.20
CA PRO A 193 -8.26 -5.87 -20.36
C PRO A 193 -8.28 -4.40 -19.92
N GLU A 194 -9.33 -3.65 -20.27
CA GLU A 194 -9.46 -2.23 -19.94
C GLU A 194 -9.42 -2.01 -18.42
N LYS A 195 -10.05 -2.91 -17.65
CA LYS A 195 -10.02 -2.89 -16.18
C LYS A 195 -8.62 -3.21 -15.63
N VAL A 196 -7.84 -4.05 -16.31
CA VAL A 196 -6.43 -4.31 -15.95
C VAL A 196 -5.57 -3.05 -16.16
N ILE A 197 -5.74 -2.36 -17.29
CA ILE A 197 -5.07 -1.07 -17.53
C ILE A 197 -5.48 -0.05 -16.47
N ALA A 198 -6.78 0.04 -16.17
CA ALA A 198 -7.29 0.97 -15.17
C ALA A 198 -6.63 0.71 -13.81
N TYR A 199 -6.58 -0.55 -13.37
CA TYR A 199 -5.91 -0.95 -12.13
C TYR A 199 -4.43 -0.55 -12.09
N MET A 200 -3.67 -0.79 -13.17
CA MET A 200 -2.27 -0.36 -13.26
C MET A 200 -2.13 1.18 -13.20
N ASN A 201 -3.04 1.91 -13.84
CA ASN A 201 -3.04 3.37 -13.80
C ASN A 201 -3.40 3.93 -12.41
N TYR A 202 -4.27 3.26 -11.64
CA TYR A 202 -4.54 3.63 -10.26
C TYR A 202 -3.34 3.39 -9.35
N ALA A 203 -2.63 2.27 -9.52
CA ALA A 203 -1.36 2.04 -8.84
C ALA A 203 -0.34 3.13 -9.17
N TYR A 204 -0.23 3.54 -10.44
CA TYR A 204 0.62 4.66 -10.86
C TYR A 204 0.24 5.97 -10.16
N ARG A 205 -1.04 6.36 -10.17
CA ARG A 205 -1.50 7.59 -9.50
C ARG A 205 -1.21 7.56 -8.00
N PHE A 206 -1.43 6.42 -7.36
CA PHE A 206 -1.06 6.19 -5.96
C PHE A 206 0.44 6.41 -5.74
N TRP A 207 1.30 5.79 -6.55
CA TRP A 207 2.75 5.94 -6.42
C TRP A 207 3.23 7.37 -6.68
N CYS A 208 2.65 8.08 -7.64
CA CYS A 208 2.94 9.50 -7.87
C CYS A 208 2.59 10.38 -6.66
N GLN A 209 1.42 10.15 -6.07
CA GLN A 209 1.01 10.88 -4.87
C GLN A 209 1.97 10.55 -3.70
N LYS A 210 2.26 9.27 -3.50
CA LYS A 210 3.13 8.80 -2.43
C LYS A 210 4.56 9.34 -2.58
N LEU A 211 5.08 9.41 -3.80
CA LEU A 211 6.35 10.07 -4.10
C LEU A 211 6.35 11.54 -3.68
N ALA A 212 5.31 12.30 -4.01
CA ALA A 212 5.19 13.70 -3.61
C ALA A 212 5.18 13.85 -2.08
N TYR A 213 4.44 12.98 -1.38
CA TYR A 213 4.42 12.96 0.07
C TYR A 213 5.79 12.58 0.67
N ILE A 214 6.50 11.61 0.09
CA ILE A 214 7.84 11.21 0.52
C ILE A 214 8.82 12.38 0.40
N LYS A 215 8.81 13.10 -0.73
CA LYS A 215 9.68 14.27 -0.93
C LYS A 215 9.42 15.33 0.13
N LYS A 216 8.15 15.61 0.44
CA LYS A 216 7.76 16.48 1.55
C LYS A 216 8.32 15.97 2.87
N ARG A 217 8.17 14.67 3.19
CA ARG A 217 8.74 14.07 4.42
C ARG A 217 10.26 14.15 4.49
N MET A 218 10.97 14.09 3.36
CA MET A 218 12.42 14.31 3.30
C MET A 218 12.84 15.72 3.69
N GLU A 219 11.96 16.72 3.61
CA GLU A 219 12.26 18.07 4.11
C GLU A 219 12.19 18.15 5.64
N TYR A 220 11.35 17.32 6.28
CA TYR A 220 11.09 17.40 7.73
C TYR A 220 11.79 16.33 8.56
N ASN A 221 11.97 15.13 8.01
CA ASN A 221 12.33 13.93 8.77
C ASN A 221 13.70 13.34 8.38
N ILE A 222 14.41 13.95 7.42
CA ILE A 222 15.67 13.37 6.90
C ILE A 222 16.76 13.30 7.96
N ASP A 223 16.75 14.21 8.93
CA ASP A 223 17.73 14.28 10.02
C ASP A 223 17.56 13.18 11.07
N ILE A 224 16.44 12.43 11.04
CA ILE A 224 16.27 11.20 11.84
C ILE A 224 17.21 10.10 11.33
N LEU A 225 17.64 10.18 10.06
CA LEU A 225 18.49 9.19 9.42
C LEU A 225 19.97 9.56 9.51
N THR A 226 20.82 8.54 9.65
CA THR A 226 22.28 8.69 9.50
C THR A 226 22.66 9.08 8.06
N ASP A 227 23.81 9.71 7.86
CA ASP A 227 24.30 10.11 6.51
C ASP A 227 24.28 8.97 5.49
N LYS A 228 24.59 7.75 5.94
CA LYS A 228 24.54 6.53 5.11
C LYS A 228 23.11 6.18 4.71
N GLU A 229 22.18 6.18 5.67
CA GLU A 229 20.76 5.92 5.42
C GLU A 229 20.15 7.00 4.51
N GLN A 230 20.51 8.28 4.71
CA GLN A 230 20.11 9.38 3.85
C GLN A 230 20.54 9.17 2.39
N THR A 231 21.77 8.70 2.17
CA THR A 231 22.29 8.40 0.83
C THR A 231 21.49 7.26 0.18
N ILE A 232 21.23 6.19 0.94
CA ILE A 232 20.47 5.02 0.48
C ILE A 232 19.04 5.42 0.08
N ILE A 233 18.33 6.17 0.93
CA ILE A 233 16.94 6.52 0.66
C ILE A 233 16.81 7.52 -0.49
N LYS A 234 17.71 8.49 -0.61
CA LYS A 234 17.75 9.45 -1.74
C LYS A 234 17.93 8.71 -3.07
N GLN A 235 18.83 7.73 -3.12
CA GLN A 235 19.05 6.91 -4.31
C GLN A 235 17.80 6.09 -4.66
N SER A 236 17.20 5.41 -3.67
CA SER A 236 16.01 4.58 -3.91
C SER A 236 14.79 5.40 -4.36
N VAL A 237 14.58 6.58 -3.77
CA VAL A 237 13.50 7.50 -4.20
C VAL A 237 13.73 7.96 -5.64
N LYS A 238 14.98 8.29 -6.00
CA LYS A 238 15.33 8.70 -7.37
C LYS A 238 15.09 7.59 -8.39
N GLU A 239 15.49 6.36 -8.08
CA GLU A 239 15.24 5.20 -8.95
C GLU A 239 13.74 4.95 -9.16
N ALA A 240 12.93 5.08 -8.11
CA ALA A 240 11.48 4.91 -8.21
C ALA A 240 10.83 6.04 -9.02
N GLU A 241 11.27 7.29 -8.83
CA GLU A 241 10.85 8.43 -9.65
C GLU A 241 11.20 8.23 -11.14
N ASP A 242 12.43 7.79 -11.44
CA ASP A 242 12.86 7.55 -12.82
C ASP A 242 12.03 6.45 -13.51
N GLU A 243 11.50 5.47 -12.77
CA GLU A 243 10.58 4.46 -13.34
C GLU A 243 9.16 5.00 -13.54
N LEU A 244 8.68 5.93 -12.70
CA LEU A 244 7.41 6.62 -12.85
C LEU A 244 7.42 7.63 -14.00
N ASP A 245 8.49 8.41 -14.18
CA ASP A 245 8.60 9.42 -15.27
C ASP A 245 8.48 8.78 -16.65
N LYS A 246 8.96 7.55 -16.75
CA LYS A 246 8.93 6.76 -17.97
C LYS A 246 7.57 6.09 -18.20
N TRP A 247 6.56 6.24 -17.32
CA TRP A 247 5.30 5.48 -17.36
C TRP A 247 4.58 5.50 -18.71
N PHE A 248 4.63 6.63 -19.41
CA PHE A 248 3.99 6.83 -20.71
C PHE A 248 4.93 6.63 -21.91
N GLU A 249 6.18 6.23 -21.69
CA GLU A 249 7.09 5.84 -22.77
C GLU A 249 6.68 4.48 -23.34
N THR A 250 6.52 4.41 -24.66
CA THR A 250 6.11 3.20 -25.39
C THR A 250 7.26 2.43 -25.99
#